data_AF-A0A7Y8NYF6-F1
#
_entry.id   AF-A0A7Y8NYF6-F1
#
_cell.length_a   1.000
_cell.length_b   1.000
_cell.length_c   1.000
_cell.angle_alpha   90.00
_cell.angle_beta   90.00
_cell.angle_gamma   90.00
#
_symmetry.space_group_name_H-M   'P 1'
#
loop_
_entity.id
_entity.type
_entity.pdbx_description
1 polymer ?
#
loop_
_entity_poly.entity_id
_entity_poly.type
_entity_poly.pdbx_seq_one_letter_code
_entity_poly.pdbx_strand_id
1 'polypeptide(L)' 'PVVDKGKSYNADFEGLRSMEYPFTRVLYFLENEGNFNIANGFIRFSCTHLGQKIVQKEGLQPYNLYKREVQMR' A
#
# COMPACT_ATOMS: atom_id res chain seq x y z
N PRO A 1 -20.70 -3.81 -1.36
CA PRO A 1 -20.80 -2.37 -1.02
C PRO A 1 -21.34 -2.23 0.40
N VAL A 2 -20.72 -1.42 1.23
CA VAL A 2 -21.19 -1.10 2.58
C VAL A 2 -21.95 0.22 2.48
N VAL A 3 -23.20 0.27 2.95
CA VAL A 3 -23.98 1.51 2.94
C VAL A 3 -24.05 2.05 4.35
N ASP A 4 -23.51 3.25 4.56
CA ASP A 4 -23.62 4.00 5.82
C ASP A 4 -24.11 5.42 5.53
N LYS A 5 -25.11 5.88 6.30
CA LYS A 5 -25.69 7.23 6.20
C LYS A 5 -26.06 7.67 4.77
N GLY A 6 -26.54 6.73 3.94
CA GLY A 6 -26.94 7.00 2.56
C GLY A 6 -25.77 7.11 1.56
N LYS A 7 -24.52 6.91 1.99
CA LYS A 7 -23.35 6.78 1.10
C LYS A 7 -22.99 5.31 0.93
N SER A 8 -22.75 4.91 -0.32
CA SER A 8 -22.26 3.57 -0.65
C SER A 8 -20.74 3.58 -0.73
N TYR A 9 -20.10 2.78 0.10
CA TYR A 9 -18.65 2.54 0.12
C TYR A 9 -18.35 1.23 -0.59
N ASN A 10 -17.51 1.30 -1.62
CA ASN A 10 -17.02 0.13 -2.33
C ASN A 10 -15.66 -0.29 -1.78
N ALA A 11 -15.35 -1.60 -1.86
CA ALA A 11 -14.03 -2.13 -1.57
C ALA A 11 -13.13 -1.99 -2.83
N ASP A 12 -13.08 -0.79 -3.39
CA ASP A 12 -12.21 -0.47 -4.53
C ASP A 12 -10.89 0.13 -4.04
N PHE A 13 -9.89 0.14 -4.92
CA PHE A 13 -8.56 0.65 -4.57
C PHE A 13 -8.58 2.12 -4.12
N GLU A 14 -9.47 2.94 -4.66
CA GLU A 14 -9.58 4.34 -4.25
C GLU A 14 -10.17 4.49 -2.85
N GLY A 15 -11.26 3.79 -2.52
CA GLY A 15 -11.86 3.81 -1.18
C GLY A 15 -10.98 3.16 -0.11
N LEU A 16 -10.18 2.16 -0.49
CA LEU A 16 -9.16 1.58 0.39
C LEU A 16 -7.98 2.54 0.61
N ARG A 17 -7.58 3.28 -0.42
CA ARG A 17 -6.48 4.27 -0.38
C ARG A 17 -6.84 5.51 0.43
N SER A 18 -8.07 6.01 0.33
CA SER A 18 -8.56 7.15 1.12
C SER A 18 -8.89 6.79 2.57
N MET A 19 -8.83 5.51 2.94
CA MET A 19 -9.31 4.97 4.23
C MET A 19 -10.79 5.28 4.51
N GLU A 20 -11.58 5.60 3.48
CA GLU A 20 -13.02 5.86 3.62
C GLU A 20 -13.83 4.57 3.67
N TYR A 21 -13.30 3.48 3.12
CA TYR A 21 -13.92 2.17 3.29
C TYR A 21 -13.76 1.72 4.75
N PRO A 22 -14.87 1.42 5.47
CA PRO A 22 -14.85 1.22 6.92
C PRO A 22 -14.08 -0.03 7.38
N PHE A 23 -13.80 -0.96 6.46
CA PHE A 23 -13.00 -2.16 6.74
C PHE A 23 -11.60 -2.05 6.13
N THR A 24 -10.94 -0.90 6.34
CA THR A 24 -9.53 -0.69 5.98
C THR A 24 -8.63 -0.89 7.19
N ARG A 25 -7.44 -1.47 6.98
CA ARG A 25 -6.42 -1.62 8.02
C ARG A 25 -5.04 -1.36 7.46
N VAL A 26 -4.23 -0.63 8.22
CA VAL A 26 -2.81 -0.40 7.91
C VAL A 26 -1.99 -1.57 8.45
N LEU A 27 -1.15 -2.14 7.59
CA LEU A 27 -0.18 -3.15 7.95
C LEU A 27 1.16 -2.47 8.23
N TYR A 28 1.76 -2.79 9.36
CA TYR A 28 3.09 -2.31 9.75
C TYR A 28 4.06 -3.47 9.79
N PHE A 29 5.24 -3.26 9.22
CA PHE A 29 6.39 -4.10 9.53
C PHE A 29 7.09 -3.51 10.75
N LEU A 30 7.19 -4.30 11.80
CA LEU A 30 7.93 -3.95 13.02
C LEU A 30 9.20 -4.80 13.06
N GLU A 31 10.33 -4.13 13.25
CA GLU A 31 11.63 -4.77 13.34
C GLU A 31 12.43 -4.08 14.46
N ASN A 32 13.31 -4.84 15.10
CA ASN A 32 14.17 -4.37 16.19
C ASN A 32 15.60 -4.84 15.95
N GLU A 33 16.09 -4.62 14.74
CA GLU A 33 17.48 -4.86 14.34
C GLU A 33 18.25 -3.54 14.39
N GLY A 34 19.35 -3.50 15.12
CA GLY A 34 20.15 -2.26 15.27
C GLY A 34 20.94 -1.84 14.03
N ASN A 35 21.00 -2.69 12.99
CA ASN A 35 21.80 -2.49 11.78
C ASN A 35 21.07 -3.03 10.54
N PHE A 36 21.70 -2.85 9.36
CA PHE A 36 21.15 -3.24 8.06
C PHE A 36 21.15 -4.77 7.86
N ASN A 37 20.18 -5.42 8.48
CA ASN A 37 19.99 -6.86 8.50
C ASN A 37 18.81 -7.26 7.59
N ILE A 38 18.40 -8.53 7.65
CA ILE A 38 17.47 -9.15 6.69
C ILE A 38 16.09 -8.48 6.75
N ALA A 39 15.58 -8.14 7.94
CA ALA A 39 14.26 -7.51 8.05
C ALA A 39 14.27 -6.13 7.39
N ASN A 40 15.32 -5.35 7.63
CA ASN A 40 15.54 -4.07 6.96
C ASN A 40 15.63 -4.21 5.43
N GLY A 41 16.34 -5.24 4.94
CA GLY A 41 16.41 -5.55 3.51
C GLY A 41 15.05 -5.89 2.90
N PHE A 42 14.26 -6.72 3.60
CA PHE A 42 12.92 -7.11 3.17
C PHE A 42 11.94 -5.93 3.13
N ILE A 43 11.92 -5.11 4.19
CA ILE A 43 11.08 -3.90 4.26
C ILE A 43 11.42 -2.96 3.11
N ARG A 44 12.70 -2.69 2.86
CA ARG A 44 13.13 -1.86 1.73
C ARG A 44 12.77 -2.45 0.38
N PHE A 45 12.94 -3.76 0.20
CA PHE A 45 12.51 -4.44 -1.02
C PHE A 45 11.01 -4.26 -1.27
N SER A 46 10.18 -4.38 -0.22
CA SER A 46 8.74 -4.16 -0.33
C SER A 46 8.39 -2.76 -0.84
N CYS A 47 9.19 -1.74 -0.49
CA CYS A 47 9.03 -0.37 -0.96
C CYS A 47 9.53 -0.13 -2.41
N THR A 48 10.21 -1.09 -3.05
CA THR A 48 10.68 -0.94 -4.44
C THR A 48 9.52 -1.07 -5.43
N HIS A 49 9.70 -0.59 -6.67
CA HIS A 49 8.68 -0.74 -7.72
C HIS A 49 8.30 -2.21 -7.97
N LEU A 50 9.26 -3.13 -7.89
CA LEU A 50 8.98 -4.56 -8.04
C LEU A 50 8.21 -5.11 -6.83
N GLY A 51 8.61 -4.74 -5.61
CA GLY A 51 7.89 -5.10 -4.38
C GLY A 51 6.44 -4.59 -4.39
N GLN A 52 6.22 -3.34 -4.80
CA GLN A 52 4.89 -2.75 -4.90
C GLN A 52 4.00 -3.44 -5.94
N LYS A 53 4.56 -3.96 -7.04
CA LYS A 53 3.81 -4.80 -8.00
C LYS A 53 3.35 -6.10 -7.37
N ILE A 54 4.18 -6.72 -6.53
CA ILE A 54 3.81 -7.94 -5.80
C ILE A 54 2.70 -7.61 -4.79
N VAL A 55 2.87 -6.54 -4.00
CA VAL A 55 1.85 -6.06 -3.05
C VAL A 55 0.49 -5.86 -3.75
N GLN A 56 0.48 -5.18 -4.90
CA GLN A 56 -0.73 -4.97 -5.69
C GLN A 56 -1.33 -6.28 -6.21
N LYS A 57 -0.48 -7.23 -6.66
CA LYS A 57 -0.93 -8.55 -7.14
C LYS A 57 -1.59 -9.36 -6.01
N GLU A 58 -1.07 -9.27 -4.79
CA GLU A 58 -1.62 -9.93 -3.60
C GLU A 58 -2.87 -9.20 -3.05
N GLY A 59 -3.39 -8.18 -3.75
CA GLY A 59 -4.60 -7.45 -3.37
C GLY A 59 -4.40 -6.43 -2.26
N LEU A 60 -3.15 -6.14 -1.88
CA LEU A 60 -2.82 -5.09 -0.93
C LEU A 60 -2.67 -3.75 -1.67
N GLN A 61 -3.07 -2.67 -1.00
CA GLN A 61 -2.94 -1.33 -1.55
C GLN A 61 -1.45 -0.93 -1.61
N PRO A 62 -0.90 -0.64 -2.80
CA PRO A 62 0.47 -0.16 -2.91
C PRO A 62 0.60 1.26 -2.32
N TYR A 63 1.71 1.49 -1.63
CA TYR A 63 2.08 2.77 -1.04
C TYR A 63 3.04 3.49 -2.01
N ASN A 64 2.48 4.17 -3.01
CA ASN A 64 3.28 4.86 -4.02
C ASN A 64 3.89 6.15 -3.46
N LEU A 65 5.14 6.09 -3.01
CA LEU A 65 6.01 7.28 -2.97
C LEU A 65 6.38 7.64 -4.43
N TYR A 66 5.59 8.55 -5.01
CA TYR A 66 5.81 9.25 -6.29
C TYR A 66 5.53 8.46 -7.58
N LYS A 67 4.65 9.01 -8.43
CA LYS A 67 4.55 8.60 -9.84
C LYS A 67 5.86 8.98 -10.54
N ARG A 68 6.56 8.01 -11.12
CA ARG A 68 7.69 8.26 -12.01
C ARG A 68 7.13 8.56 -13.40
N GLU A 69 6.92 9.83 -13.71
CA GLU A 69 6.58 10.25 -15.07
C GLU A 69 7.88 10.44 -15.87
N VAL A 70 7.99 9.74 -17.00
CA VAL A 70 9.07 9.97 -17.96
C VAL A 70 8.55 10.98 -18.98
N GLN A 71 8.97 12.23 -18.84
CA GLN A 71 8.70 13.28 -19.82
C GLN A 71 9.68 13.12 -20.98
N MET A 72 9.21 12.57 -22.10
CA MET A 72 9.96 12.56 -23.35
C MET A 72 9.79 13.95 -23.99
N ARG A 73 10.90 14.70 -24.13
CA ARG A 73 10.95 15.92 -24.95
C ARG A 73 11.35 15.56 -26.37
#